data_AF-M1BTN8-F1
#
_entry.id   AF-M1BTN8-F1
#
_cell.length_a   1.000
_cell.length_b   1.000
_cell.length_c   1.000
_cell.angle_alpha   90.00
_cell.angle_beta   90.00
_cell.angle_gamma   90.00
#
_symmetry.space_group_name_H-M   'P 1'
#
loop_
_entity.id
_entity.type
_entity.pdbx_description
1 polymer ?
#
loop_
_entity_poly.entity_id
_entity_poly.type
_entity_poly.pdbx_seq_one_letter_code
_entity_poly.pdbx_strand_id
1 'polypeptide(L)'
;MLTSLDAGDSIVVTKAFSNMLNLGNLAEEVQIAYRRRSKLKKRDFSDEASALTESDIEETLKKLVGQLNKSPQEVFDALKNQTVDLVLTAHPTQSVRRSLLQKHAR
;
A
#
# COMPACT_ATOMS: atom_id res chain seq x y z
N MET A 1 -14.24 21.54 -27.56
CA MET A 1 -12.87 21.07 -27.85
C MET A 1 -12.64 19.60 -27.48
N LEU A 2 -13.22 19.05 -26.39
CA LEU A 2 -13.26 17.58 -26.21
C LEU A 2 -14.41 16.92 -26.99
N THR A 3 -15.54 17.63 -27.12
CA THR A 3 -16.74 17.19 -27.85
C THR A 3 -16.63 17.26 -29.38
N SER A 4 -15.50 17.74 -29.90
CA SER A 4 -15.26 17.87 -31.35
C SER A 4 -14.49 16.68 -31.95
N LEU A 5 -14.09 15.72 -31.12
CA LEU A 5 -13.48 14.47 -31.56
C LEU A 5 -14.57 13.53 -32.07
N ASP A 6 -14.27 12.75 -33.10
CA ASP A 6 -15.14 11.64 -33.48
C ASP A 6 -15.08 10.51 -32.42
N ALA A 7 -15.94 9.52 -32.57
CA ALA A 7 -16.00 8.41 -31.62
C ALA A 7 -14.70 7.58 -31.57
N GLY A 8 -14.00 7.44 -32.70
CA GLY A 8 -12.75 6.66 -32.78
C GLY A 8 -11.63 7.36 -32.02
N ASP A 9 -11.43 8.65 -32.30
CA ASP A 9 -10.43 9.49 -31.65
C ASP A 9 -10.71 9.64 -30.15
N SER A 10 -11.99 9.79 -29.77
CA SER A 10 -12.40 9.86 -28.37
C SER A 10 -12.00 8.60 -27.58
N ILE A 11 -12.17 7.41 -28.18
CA ILE A 11 -11.77 6.14 -27.55
C ILE A 11 -10.25 6.05 -27.42
N VAL A 12 -9.50 6.43 -28.45
CA VAL A 12 -8.03 6.39 -28.44
C VAL A 12 -7.47 7.32 -27.37
N VAL A 13 -7.97 8.57 -27.32
CA VAL A 13 -7.55 9.55 -26.31
C VAL A 13 -7.85 9.06 -24.90
N THR A 14 -9.07 8.55 -24.66
CA THR A 14 -9.46 8.03 -23.33
C THR A 14 -8.57 6.86 -22.90
N LYS A 15 -8.27 5.92 -23.82
CA LYS A 15 -7.36 4.80 -23.55
C LYS A 15 -5.93 5.26 -23.27
N ALA A 16 -5.45 6.28 -23.99
CA ALA A 16 -4.12 6.83 -23.77
C ALA A 16 -3.99 7.39 -22.35
N PHE A 17 -4.94 8.23 -21.91
CA PHE A 17 -4.94 8.78 -20.55
C PHE A 17 -5.09 7.69 -19.47
N SER A 18 -5.95 6.69 -19.69
CA SER A 18 -6.07 5.55 -18.77
C SER A 18 -4.75 4.80 -18.61
N ASN A 19 -4.02 4.57 -19.71
CA ASN A 19 -2.69 3.95 -19.65
C ASN A 19 -1.65 4.83 -18.97
N MET A 20 -1.66 6.14 -19.23
CA MET A 20 -0.77 7.09 -18.54
C MET A 20 -1.00 7.07 -17.03
N LEU A 21 -2.26 7.01 -16.58
CA LEU A 21 -2.59 6.87 -15.16
C LEU A 21 -2.09 5.53 -14.58
N ASN A 22 -2.27 4.42 -15.29
CA ASN A 22 -1.73 3.12 -14.86
C ASN A 22 -0.20 3.14 -14.71
N LEU A 23 0.51 3.79 -15.64
CA LEU A 23 1.96 3.95 -15.55
C LEU A 23 2.37 4.87 -14.40
N GLY A 24 1.60 5.94 -14.14
CA GLY A 24 1.79 6.82 -12.99
C GLY A 24 1.66 6.08 -11.66
N ASN A 25 0.62 5.26 -11.51
CA ASN A 25 0.41 4.42 -10.34
C ASN A 25 1.56 3.42 -10.16
N LEU A 26 2.03 2.78 -11.24
CA LEU A 26 3.17 1.86 -11.17
C LEU A 26 4.45 2.56 -10.73
N ALA A 27 4.72 3.77 -11.23
CA ALA A 27 5.86 4.57 -10.80
C ALA A 27 5.76 4.93 -9.31
N GLU A 28 4.57 5.23 -8.82
CA GLU A 28 4.32 5.47 -7.39
C GLU A 28 4.56 4.22 -6.54
N GLU A 29 4.06 3.05 -6.97
CA GLU A 29 4.29 1.77 -6.28
C GLU A 29 5.78 1.46 -6.15
N VAL A 30 6.54 1.60 -7.24
CA VAL A 30 8.01 1.44 -7.23
C VAL A 30 8.65 2.45 -6.28
N GLN A 31 8.25 3.72 -6.35
CA GLN A 31 8.78 4.75 -5.47
C GLN A 31 8.47 4.41 -4.00
N ILE A 32 7.27 3.94 -3.64
CA ILE A 32 6.93 3.55 -2.27
C ILE A 32 7.77 2.34 -1.83
N ALA A 33 7.91 1.32 -2.69
CA ALA A 33 8.63 0.09 -2.37
C ALA A 33 10.12 0.31 -2.09
N TYR A 34 10.78 1.21 -2.84
CA TYR A 34 12.22 1.47 -2.70
C TYR A 34 12.56 2.72 -1.88
N ARG A 35 11.56 3.47 -1.42
CA ARG A 35 11.80 4.66 -0.59
C ARG A 35 12.35 4.25 0.77
N ARG A 36 13.42 4.94 1.19
CA ARG A 36 14.01 4.74 2.52
C ARG A 36 13.06 5.25 3.60
N ARG A 37 12.88 4.46 4.66
CA ARG A 37 12.13 4.86 5.87
C ARG A 37 12.80 6.06 6.54
N SER A 38 11.99 6.96 7.11
CA SER A 38 12.49 8.12 7.85
C SER A 38 12.98 7.70 9.22
N LYS A 39 14.20 8.11 9.60
CA LYS A 39 14.71 7.96 10.97
C LYS A 39 14.24 9.08 11.92
N LEU A 40 13.72 10.18 11.35
CA LEU A 40 13.14 11.29 12.09
C LEU A 40 11.68 10.94 12.40
N LYS A 41 11.46 10.32 13.56
CA LYS A 41 10.15 9.96 14.12
C LYS A 41 9.84 10.87 15.30
N LYS A 42 8.59 11.33 15.46
CA LYS A 42 8.17 12.11 16.63
C LYS A 42 8.06 11.26 17.90
N ARG A 43 8.10 9.93 17.76
CA ARG A 43 7.96 8.92 18.81
C ARG A 43 6.62 9.01 19.54
N ASP A 44 5.59 9.37 18.80
CA ASP A 44 4.21 9.43 19.27
C ASP A 44 3.29 8.68 18.29
N PHE A 45 2.04 8.45 18.68
CA PHE A 45 1.04 7.71 17.91
C PHE A 45 0.81 8.28 16.51
N SER A 46 1.04 9.58 16.31
CA SER A 46 0.95 10.22 14.99
C SER A 46 1.89 9.61 13.95
N ASP A 47 2.98 8.97 14.37
CA ASP A 47 3.93 8.33 13.45
C ASP A 47 3.36 7.07 12.78
N GLU A 48 2.36 6.41 13.38
CA GLU A 48 1.75 5.18 12.86
C GLU A 48 0.79 5.45 11.68
N ALA A 49 0.47 6.71 11.38
CA ALA A 49 -0.43 7.09 10.30
C ALA A 49 0.24 7.11 8.91
N SER A 50 1.56 6.88 8.82
CA SER A 50 2.32 6.95 7.57
C SER A 50 3.34 5.84 7.49
N ALA A 51 3.38 5.12 6.36
CA ALA A 51 4.37 4.08 6.08
C ALA A 51 5.83 4.56 6.16
N LEU A 52 6.06 5.87 6.09
CA LEU A 52 7.39 6.47 6.25
C LEU A 52 7.90 6.45 7.70
N THR A 53 7.00 6.47 8.66
CA THR A 53 7.28 6.68 10.09
C THR A 53 6.73 5.58 10.98
N GLU A 54 5.83 4.73 10.46
CA GLU A 54 5.23 3.61 11.18
C GLU A 54 6.29 2.69 11.80
N SER A 55 5.91 2.06 12.91
CA SER A 55 6.76 1.10 13.59
C SER A 55 6.81 -0.19 12.81
N ASP A 56 8.01 -0.74 12.62
CA ASP A 56 8.09 -2.14 12.21
C ASP A 56 7.68 -3.08 13.36
N ILE A 57 7.59 -4.37 13.07
CA ILE A 57 7.18 -5.37 14.06
C ILE A 57 8.16 -5.41 15.25
N GLU A 58 9.47 -5.25 15.02
CA GLU A 58 10.47 -5.31 16.07
C GLU A 58 10.40 -4.07 16.98
N GLU A 59 10.26 -2.88 16.39
CA GLU A 59 10.02 -1.62 17.11
C GLU A 59 8.74 -1.70 17.94
N THR A 60 7.68 -2.33 17.42
CA THR A 60 6.43 -2.56 18.14
C THR A 60 6.64 -3.47 19.35
N LEU A 61 7.35 -4.60 19.17
CA LEU A 61 7.68 -5.51 20.27
C LEU A 61 8.56 -4.83 21.34
N LYS A 62 9.54 -4.02 20.92
CA LYS A 62 10.39 -3.23 21.82
C LYS A 62 9.59 -2.19 22.61
N LYS A 63 8.62 -1.52 21.98
CA LYS A 63 7.70 -0.60 22.69
C LYS A 63 6.83 -1.35 23.70
N LEU A 64 6.30 -2.53 23.35
CA LEU A 64 5.48 -3.34 24.25
C LEU A 64 6.24 -3.78 25.51
N VAL A 65 7.46 -4.27 25.34
CA VAL A 65 8.28 -4.74 26.46
C VAL A 65 8.90 -3.57 27.24
N GLY A 66 9.44 -2.56 26.53
CA GLY A 66 10.22 -1.49 27.16
C GLY A 66 9.41 -0.29 27.67
N GLN A 67 8.32 0.08 27.00
CA GLN A 67 7.51 1.25 27.38
C GLN A 67 6.22 0.87 28.10
N LEU A 68 5.60 -0.25 27.69
CA LEU A 68 4.32 -0.73 28.23
C LEU A 68 4.49 -1.85 29.28
N ASN A 69 5.73 -2.18 29.65
CA ASN A 69 6.10 -3.16 30.67
C ASN A 69 5.41 -4.53 30.51
N LYS A 70 5.17 -4.96 29.27
CA LYS A 70 4.64 -6.30 28.98
C LYS A 70 5.77 -7.32 29.05
N SER A 71 5.50 -8.48 29.64
CA SER A 71 6.51 -9.55 29.63
C SER A 71 6.64 -10.13 28.22
N PRO A 72 7.84 -10.59 27.81
CA PRO A 72 8.00 -11.26 26.52
C PRO A 72 7.07 -12.47 26.35
N GLN A 73 6.78 -13.17 27.46
CA GLN A 73 5.88 -14.32 27.48
C GLN A 73 4.42 -13.92 27.17
N GLU A 74 3.94 -12.83 27.77
CA GLU A 74 2.60 -12.30 27.50
C GLU A 74 2.43 -11.88 26.03
N VAL A 75 3.44 -11.20 25.48
CA VAL A 75 3.41 -10.76 24.07
C VAL A 75 3.42 -11.98 23.14
N PHE A 76 4.22 -12.99 23.44
CA PHE A 76 4.26 -14.23 22.67
C PHE A 76 2.95 -15.01 22.74
N ASP A 77 2.35 -15.10 23.92
CA ASP A 77 1.05 -15.75 24.12
C ASP A 77 -0.08 -15.00 23.40
N ALA A 78 -0.04 -13.67 23.35
CA ALA A 78 -0.97 -12.87 22.57
C ALA A 78 -0.81 -13.13 21.05
N LEU A 79 0.43 -13.18 20.55
CA LEU A 79 0.71 -13.47 19.14
C LEU A 79 0.23 -14.86 18.71
N LYS A 80 0.35 -15.88 19.58
CA LYS A 80 -0.16 -17.23 19.28
C LYS A 80 -1.67 -17.28 19.09
N ASN A 81 -2.40 -16.40 19.76
CA ASN A 81 -3.87 -16.37 19.73
C ASN A 81 -4.41 -15.30 18.76
N GLN A 82 -3.54 -14.47 18.17
CA GLN A 82 -3.93 -13.43 17.23
C GLN A 82 -4.18 -14.03 15.84
N THR A 83 -5.30 -13.67 15.21
CA THR A 83 -5.62 -14.04 13.83
C THR A 83 -6.04 -12.78 13.07
N VAL A 84 -5.48 -12.59 11.87
CA VAL A 84 -5.89 -11.53 10.93
C VAL A 84 -6.43 -12.22 9.68
N ASP A 85 -7.72 -12.01 9.40
CA ASP A 85 -8.39 -12.57 8.23
C ASP A 85 -8.70 -11.46 7.22
N LEU A 86 -8.18 -11.60 6.00
CA LEU A 86 -8.35 -10.63 4.91
C LEU A 86 -9.36 -11.17 3.90
N VAL A 87 -10.58 -10.64 3.94
CA VAL A 87 -11.66 -11.02 3.02
C VAL A 87 -11.57 -10.19 1.74
N LEU A 88 -11.17 -10.82 0.64
CA LEU A 88 -11.09 -10.18 -0.66
C LEU A 88 -12.49 -10.00 -1.28
N THR A 89 -12.76 -8.80 -1.77
CA THR A 89 -14.02 -8.45 -2.43
C THR A 89 -13.80 -8.12 -3.91
N ALA A 90 -14.85 -8.19 -4.71
CA ALA A 90 -14.77 -7.80 -6.11
C ALA A 90 -14.52 -6.28 -6.23
N HIS A 91 -13.63 -5.90 -7.14
CA HIS A 91 -13.41 -4.48 -7.45
C HIS A 91 -14.62 -3.90 -8.20
N PRO A 92 -15.15 -2.72 -7.81
CA PRO A 92 -16.45 -2.23 -8.28
C PRO A 92 -16.51 -1.89 -9.78
N THR A 93 -15.38 -1.55 -10.41
CA THR A 93 -15.36 -1.03 -11.79
C THR A 93 -14.45 -1.81 -12.75
N GLN A 94 -13.55 -2.66 -12.24
CA GLN A 94 -12.46 -3.21 -13.04
C GLN A 94 -11.97 -4.55 -12.51
N SER A 95 -12.14 -5.62 -13.30
CA SER A 95 -11.45 -6.88 -13.08
C SER A 95 -10.11 -6.87 -13.82
N VAL A 96 -8.99 -6.90 -13.11
CA VAL A 96 -7.66 -6.97 -13.73
C VAL A 96 -7.29 -8.44 -14.00
N ARG A 97 -6.96 -8.78 -15.25
CA ARG A 97 -6.51 -10.13 -15.61
C ARG A 97 -5.09 -10.37 -15.10
N ARG A 98 -4.79 -11.61 -14.68
CA ARG A 98 -3.45 -12.03 -14.24
C ARG A 98 -2.34 -11.70 -15.24
N SER A 99 -2.60 -11.85 -16.54
CA SER A 99 -1.63 -11.53 -17.60
C SER A 99 -1.27 -10.04 -17.65
N LEU A 100 -2.18 -9.16 -17.23
CA LEU A 100 -1.96 -7.72 -17.18
C LEU A 100 -1.13 -7.36 -15.94
N LEU A 101 -1.42 -7.97 -14.78
CA LEU A 101 -0.59 -7.84 -13.58
C LEU A 101 0.86 -8.26 -13.84
N GLN A 102 1.07 -9.35 -14.58
CA GLN A 102 2.42 -9.79 -14.96
C GLN A 102 3.16 -8.81 -15.88
N LYS A 103 2.45 -8.01 -16.69
CA LYS A 103 3.08 -6.98 -17.53
C LYS A 103 3.51 -5.77 -16.71
N HIS A 104 2.76 -5.42 -15.66
CA HIS A 104 3.14 -4.34 -14.75
C HIS A 104 4.32 -4.72 -13.85
N ALA A 105 4.49 -6.00 -13.55
CA ALA A 105 5.59 -6.51 -12.74
C ALA A 105 6.92 -6.72 -13.49
N ARG A 106 6.94 -6.57 -14.83
CA ARG A 106 8.16 -6.67 -15.65
C ARG A 106 8.87 -5.33 -15.74
#